data_AF-A0A1G7EHY4-F1
#
_entry.id   AF-A0A1G7EHY4-F1
#
_cell.length_a   1.000
_cell.length_b   1.000
_cell.length_c   1.000
_cell.angle_alpha   90.00
_cell.angle_beta   90.00
_cell.angle_gamma   90.00
#
_symmetry.space_group_name_H-M   'P 1'
#
loop_
_entity.id
_entity.type
_entity.pdbx_description
1 polymer ?
#
loop_
_entity_poly.entity_id
_entity_poly.type
_entity_poly.pdbx_seq_one_letter_code
_entity_poly.pdbx_strand_id
1 'polypeptide(L)'
;MTRRTRTWLGVISLVVVVGTAILAAVRVEVLTGGSLLRPPVASVSVSLPGRGGQMDLDIPSVSWLAPYQARHITVQRAGQDVIDTDLFPTALTPEHGLALYWIAAEGREGPYVRLADPAGDILLDLRGFRAWRVTTNGDQPWLAAPTGVSVAGHVAEGDGTMTMVAGRPFVGLAAERTGELLGLIEAGEAGAVWRPADGGDE
;
A
#
# COMPACT_ATOMS: atom_id res chain seq x y z
N MET A 1 -21.07 25.83 48.24
CA MET A 1 -19.96 25.78 47.26
C MET A 1 -19.17 27.08 47.36
N THR A 2 -17.88 27.05 47.72
CA THR A 2 -17.11 28.27 48.01
C THR A 2 -16.57 28.90 46.71
N ARG A 3 -16.29 30.21 46.69
CA ARG A 3 -15.74 30.91 45.51
C ARG A 3 -14.49 30.20 44.96
N ARG A 4 -13.65 29.69 45.86
CA ARG A 4 -12.42 28.96 45.53
C ARG A 4 -12.69 27.68 44.73
N THR A 5 -13.74 26.91 45.07
CA THR A 5 -14.11 25.69 44.36
C THR A 5 -14.60 25.97 42.93
N ARG A 6 -15.35 27.07 42.72
CA ARG A 6 -15.78 27.47 41.35
C ARG A 6 -14.61 27.88 40.47
N THR A 7 -13.65 28.61 41.02
CA THR A 7 -12.45 29.00 40.27
C THR A 7 -11.64 27.78 39.85
N TRP A 8 -11.43 26.81 40.74
CA TRP A 8 -10.73 25.57 40.43
C TRP A 8 -11.45 24.73 39.35
N LEU A 9 -12.77 24.60 39.44
CA LEU A 9 -13.54 23.91 38.40
C LEU A 9 -13.43 24.61 37.04
N GLY A 10 -13.47 25.95 37.01
CA GLY A 10 -13.29 26.71 35.77
C GLY A 10 -11.92 26.49 35.13
N VAL A 11 -10.86 26.45 35.93
CA VAL A 11 -9.49 26.18 35.46
C VAL A 11 -9.36 24.76 34.91
N ILE A 12 -9.91 23.76 35.60
CA ILE A 12 -9.85 22.36 35.15
C ILE A 12 -10.61 22.20 33.82
N SER A 13 -11.82 22.75 33.71
CA SER A 13 -12.61 22.69 32.48
C SER A 13 -11.88 23.37 31.32
N LEU A 14 -11.24 24.52 31.57
CA LEU A 14 -10.45 25.22 30.55
C LEU A 14 -9.26 24.37 30.09
N VAL A 15 -8.52 23.76 31.04
CA VAL A 15 -7.38 22.87 30.72
C VAL A 15 -7.83 21.66 29.90
N VAL A 16 -8.96 21.05 30.23
CA VAL A 16 -9.50 19.91 29.47
C VAL A 16 -9.90 20.35 28.07
N VAL A 17 -10.64 21.44 27.91
CA VAL A 17 -11.07 21.91 26.59
C VAL A 17 -9.88 22.30 25.72
N VAL A 18 -8.93 23.05 26.27
CA VAL A 18 -7.72 23.46 25.56
C VAL A 18 -6.83 22.26 25.24
N GLY A 19 -6.64 21.34 26.19
CA GLY A 19 -5.86 20.12 25.97
C GLY A 19 -6.48 19.22 24.89
N THR A 20 -7.81 19.06 24.89
CA THR A 20 -8.51 18.26 23.88
C THR A 20 -8.48 18.93 22.51
N ALA A 21 -8.62 20.26 22.45
CA ALA A 21 -8.51 21.01 21.21
C ALA A 21 -7.09 20.97 20.63
N ILE A 22 -6.06 21.06 21.46
CA ILE A 22 -4.65 20.88 21.04
C ILE A 22 -4.42 19.46 20.53
N LEU A 23 -4.90 18.44 21.25
CA LEU A 23 -4.74 17.05 20.84
C LEU A 23 -5.45 16.76 19.50
N ALA A 24 -6.65 17.32 19.32
CA ALA A 24 -7.38 17.24 18.06
C ALA A 24 -6.67 18.00 16.94
N ALA A 25 -6.14 19.19 17.21
CA ALA A 25 -5.41 19.98 16.22
C ALA A 25 -4.05 19.38 15.84
N VAL A 26 -3.38 18.66 16.74
CA VAL A 26 -2.19 17.83 16.44
C VAL A 26 -2.58 16.63 15.60
N ARG A 27 -3.69 15.96 15.90
CA ARG A 27 -4.19 14.82 15.09
C ARG A 27 -4.65 15.24 13.69
N VAL A 28 -5.11 16.47 13.53
CA VAL A 28 -5.65 17.02 12.26
C VAL A 28 -4.62 17.93 11.56
N GLU A 29 -3.37 17.97 12.02
CA GLU A 29 -2.24 18.70 11.40
C GLU A 29 -2.44 20.24 11.23
N VAL A 30 -3.43 20.84 11.90
CA VAL A 30 -3.80 22.27 11.72
C VAL A 30 -2.80 23.21 12.39
N LEU A 31 -2.14 22.80 13.47
CA LEU A 31 -1.21 23.65 14.25
C LEU A 31 0.26 23.51 13.87
N THR A 32 0.64 22.47 13.13
CA THR A 32 2.05 22.17 12.83
C THR A 32 2.56 22.76 11.52
N GLY A 33 1.72 23.48 10.76
CA GLY A 33 2.09 23.98 9.44
C GLY A 33 2.32 22.80 8.48
N GLY A 34 1.31 22.49 7.67
CA GLY A 34 1.34 21.35 6.77
C GLY A 34 2.58 21.35 5.85
N SER A 35 3.57 20.51 6.17
CA SER A 35 4.46 19.80 5.24
C SER A 35 5.54 18.97 5.96
N LEU A 36 5.78 19.14 7.27
CA LEU A 36 6.98 18.59 7.93
C LEU A 36 6.84 17.20 8.58
N LEU A 37 5.65 16.59 8.62
CA LEU A 37 5.45 15.27 9.24
C LEU A 37 5.17 14.15 8.24
N ARG A 38 4.93 14.45 6.96
CA ARG A 38 4.99 13.42 5.93
C ARG A 38 6.46 13.24 5.56
N PRO A 39 7.05 12.06 5.81
CA PRO A 39 8.38 11.79 5.28
C PRO A 39 8.37 12.04 3.77
N PRO A 40 9.48 12.52 3.19
CA PRO A 40 9.59 12.66 1.74
C PRO A 40 9.11 11.36 1.08
N VAL A 41 8.27 11.43 0.05
CA VAL A 41 7.86 10.24 -0.68
C VAL A 41 8.76 10.15 -1.91
N ALA A 42 9.51 9.07 -2.02
CA ALA A 42 10.20 8.72 -3.24
C ALA A 42 9.17 8.05 -4.15
N SER A 43 8.89 8.65 -5.31
CA SER A 43 8.03 8.04 -6.32
C SER A 43 8.90 7.33 -7.34
N VAL A 44 8.58 6.07 -7.63
CA VAL A 44 9.25 5.25 -8.64
C VAL A 44 8.30 5.04 -9.80
N SER A 45 8.66 5.60 -10.95
CA SER A 45 7.88 5.55 -12.18
C SER A 45 8.38 4.46 -13.11
N VAL A 46 7.50 3.53 -13.52
CA VAL A 46 7.77 2.42 -14.44
C VAL A 46 6.79 2.45 -15.62
N SER A 47 7.30 2.55 -16.84
CA SER A 47 6.48 2.40 -18.04
C SER A 47 6.16 0.93 -18.29
N LEU A 48 4.87 0.60 -18.37
CA LEU A 48 4.41 -0.77 -18.57
C LEU A 48 4.33 -1.12 -20.07
N PRO A 49 4.68 -2.35 -20.49
CA PRO A 49 4.66 -2.74 -21.88
C PRO A 49 3.29 -2.59 -22.58
N GLY A 50 3.34 -2.40 -23.90
CA GLY A 50 2.14 -2.37 -24.75
C GLY A 50 1.17 -1.26 -24.38
N ARG A 51 -0.07 -1.62 -24.01
CA ARG A 51 -1.12 -0.67 -23.56
C ARG A 51 -1.26 -0.63 -22.03
N GLY A 52 -0.24 -1.08 -21.31
CA GLY A 52 -0.23 -1.15 -19.84
C GLY A 52 -0.28 0.21 -19.17
N GLY A 53 0.31 1.24 -19.79
CA GLY A 53 0.33 2.60 -19.25
C GLY A 53 1.58 2.89 -18.43
N GLN A 54 1.46 3.83 -17.50
CA GLN A 54 2.51 4.23 -16.57
C GLN A 54 2.12 3.74 -15.17
N MET A 55 3.07 3.17 -14.43
CA MET A 55 2.85 2.76 -13.05
C MET A 55 3.77 3.58 -12.15
N ASP A 56 3.21 4.21 -11.15
CA ASP A 56 3.93 4.98 -10.16
C ASP A 56 3.77 4.31 -8.80
N LEU A 57 4.90 4.07 -8.14
CA LEU A 57 4.95 3.48 -6.81
C LEU A 57 5.54 4.50 -5.84
N ASP A 58 4.69 4.97 -4.95
CA ASP A 58 5.03 5.92 -3.90
C ASP A 58 5.53 5.16 -2.67
N ILE A 59 6.81 5.40 -2.37
CA ILE A 59 7.53 4.75 -1.28
C ILE A 59 7.95 5.83 -0.28
N PRO A 60 7.53 5.72 1.00
CA PRO A 60 8.00 6.64 2.01
C PRO A 60 9.52 6.54 2.18
N SER A 61 10.23 7.67 2.05
CA SER A 61 11.71 7.74 2.10
C SER A 61 12.31 7.32 3.44
N VAL A 62 11.48 7.23 4.49
CA VAL A 62 11.92 6.96 5.87
C VAL A 62 11.32 5.65 6.36
N SER A 63 11.39 4.62 5.50
CA SER A 63 10.88 3.26 5.74
C SER A 63 11.37 2.63 7.05
N TRP A 64 12.52 3.06 7.59
CA TRP A 64 13.07 2.60 8.87
C TRP A 64 12.44 3.25 10.11
N LEU A 65 11.92 4.48 10.02
CA LEU A 65 11.28 5.19 11.16
C LEU A 65 9.81 4.82 11.33
N ALA A 66 9.18 4.30 10.27
CA ALA A 66 7.81 3.84 10.31
C ALA A 66 7.62 2.60 9.42
N PRO A 67 7.96 1.38 9.91
CA PRO A 67 7.80 0.13 9.15
C PRO A 67 6.35 -0.19 8.76
N TYR A 68 5.40 0.62 9.22
CA TYR A 68 3.95 0.51 8.98
C TYR A 68 3.40 1.55 7.99
N GLN A 69 4.23 2.37 7.34
CA GLN A 69 3.71 3.31 6.34
C GLN A 69 3.33 2.54 5.06
N ALA A 70 2.04 2.63 4.71
CA ALA A 70 1.50 2.06 3.50
C ALA A 70 2.22 2.67 2.29
N ARG A 71 2.68 1.79 1.40
CA ARG A 71 3.13 2.22 0.06
C ARG A 71 1.89 2.45 -0.77
N HIS A 72 1.97 3.33 -1.75
CA HIS A 72 0.81 3.63 -2.58
C HIS A 72 1.14 3.37 -4.03
N ILE A 73 0.23 2.72 -4.76
CA ILE A 73 0.44 2.42 -6.17
C ILE A 73 -0.65 3.06 -7.01
N THR A 74 -0.19 3.74 -8.06
CA THR A 74 -1.04 4.33 -9.08
C THR A 74 -0.67 3.74 -10.42
N VAL A 75 -1.66 3.32 -11.20
CA VAL A 75 -1.48 2.97 -12.61
C VAL A 75 -2.27 3.96 -13.45
N GLN A 76 -1.58 4.68 -14.32
CA GLN A 76 -2.14 5.62 -15.26
C GLN A 76 -2.21 5.04 -16.66
N ARG A 77 -3.34 5.24 -17.34
CA ARG A 77 -3.50 4.90 -18.75
C ARG A 77 -4.15 6.05 -19.48
N ALA A 78 -3.47 6.54 -20.53
CA ALA A 78 -3.91 7.71 -21.30
C ALA A 78 -4.20 8.94 -20.40
N GLY A 79 -3.39 9.15 -19.36
CA GLY A 79 -3.53 10.28 -18.43
C GLY A 79 -4.65 10.14 -17.40
N GLN A 80 -5.24 8.95 -17.24
CA GLN A 80 -6.26 8.67 -16.22
C GLN A 80 -5.75 7.61 -15.25
N ASP A 81 -5.93 7.83 -13.96
CA ASP A 81 -5.67 6.83 -12.93
C ASP A 81 -6.70 5.70 -13.06
N VAL A 82 -6.24 4.51 -13.44
CA VAL A 82 -7.07 3.31 -13.60
C VAL A 82 -6.96 2.37 -12.40
N ILE A 83 -5.85 2.43 -11.67
CA ILE A 83 -5.68 1.78 -10.36
C ILE A 83 -5.05 2.82 -9.46
N ASP A 84 -5.60 2.98 -8.27
CA ASP A 84 -5.15 3.89 -7.23
C ASP A 84 -5.44 3.16 -5.91
N THR A 85 -4.41 2.68 -5.23
CA THR A 85 -4.60 1.83 -4.05
C THR A 85 -3.38 1.78 -3.13
N ASP A 86 -3.66 1.70 -1.84
CA ASP A 86 -2.64 1.46 -0.83
C ASP A 86 -2.19 -0.01 -0.84
N LEU A 87 -0.89 -0.22 -0.84
CA LEU A 87 -0.23 -1.50 -0.62
C LEU A 87 0.06 -1.71 0.87
N PHE A 88 0.19 -2.97 1.27
CA PHE A 88 0.56 -3.31 2.64
C PHE A 88 1.94 -2.74 3.00
N PRO A 89 2.10 -2.28 4.24
CA PRO A 89 3.37 -1.75 4.70
C PRO A 89 4.40 -2.88 4.77
N THR A 90 5.49 -2.73 4.05
CA THR A 90 6.62 -3.65 4.08
C THR A 90 7.88 -2.86 3.75
N ALA A 91 8.94 -3.10 4.53
CA ALA A 91 10.22 -2.45 4.30
C ALA A 91 10.86 -3.00 3.02
N LEU A 92 11.32 -2.10 2.15
CA LEU A 92 12.25 -2.48 1.10
C LEU A 92 13.63 -2.61 1.71
N THR A 93 14.31 -3.72 1.43
CA THR A 93 15.72 -3.91 1.82
C THR A 93 16.55 -4.12 0.57
N PRO A 94 17.87 -3.84 0.61
CA PRO A 94 18.77 -4.13 -0.52
C PRO A 94 18.77 -5.61 -0.93
N GLU A 95 18.45 -6.52 0.00
CA GLU A 95 18.42 -7.97 -0.21
C GLU A 95 17.03 -8.47 -0.64
N HIS A 96 15.97 -7.73 -0.31
CA HIS A 96 14.57 -8.10 -0.52
C HIS A 96 13.82 -6.90 -1.12
N GLY A 97 14.05 -6.66 -2.41
CA GLY A 97 13.32 -5.66 -3.20
C GLY A 97 11.92 -6.14 -3.61
N LEU A 98 11.18 -5.24 -4.26
CA LEU A 98 9.90 -5.54 -4.90
C LEU A 98 10.16 -5.86 -6.38
N ALA A 99 9.93 -7.11 -6.79
CA ALA A 99 10.09 -7.50 -8.20
C ALA A 99 8.78 -7.29 -8.97
N LEU A 100 8.89 -6.72 -10.17
CA LEU A 100 7.74 -6.43 -11.03
C LEU A 100 7.76 -7.38 -12.21
N TYR A 101 6.67 -8.14 -12.38
CA TYR A 101 6.47 -9.03 -13.50
C TYR A 101 5.29 -8.60 -14.36
N TRP A 102 5.46 -8.73 -15.67
CA TRP A 102 4.45 -8.50 -16.68
C TRP A 102 3.85 -9.82 -17.16
N ILE A 103 2.52 -9.90 -17.17
CA ILE A 103 1.78 -11.01 -17.75
C ILE A 103 0.96 -10.43 -18.89
N ALA A 104 1.44 -10.63 -20.13
CA ALA A 104 0.77 -10.17 -21.33
C ALA A 104 -0.66 -10.72 -21.42
N ALA A 105 -1.57 -9.94 -22.01
CA ALA A 105 -2.95 -10.38 -22.17
C ALA A 105 -3.06 -11.57 -23.12
N GLU A 106 -3.94 -12.52 -22.80
CA GLU A 106 -4.26 -13.66 -23.66
C GLU A 106 -5.79 -13.78 -23.79
N GLY A 107 -6.29 -13.50 -25.00
CA GLY A 107 -7.73 -13.50 -25.28
C GLY A 107 -8.51 -12.48 -24.43
N ARG A 108 -9.30 -12.98 -23.46
CA ARG A 108 -10.11 -12.16 -22.55
C ARG A 108 -9.44 -11.87 -21.21
N GLU A 109 -8.34 -12.56 -20.91
CA GLU A 109 -7.61 -12.42 -19.66
C GLU A 109 -6.47 -11.41 -19.78
N GLY A 110 -6.21 -10.70 -18.69
CA GLY A 110 -5.12 -9.72 -18.58
C GLY A 110 -5.28 -8.48 -19.46
N PRO A 111 -4.23 -7.64 -19.54
CA PRO A 111 -2.89 -7.89 -18.99
C PRO A 111 -2.84 -7.72 -17.48
N TYR A 112 -1.86 -8.37 -16.84
CA TYR A 112 -1.63 -8.27 -15.39
C TYR A 112 -0.22 -7.77 -15.09
N VAL A 113 -0.08 -7.08 -13.96
CA VAL A 113 1.23 -6.82 -13.33
C VAL A 113 1.25 -7.59 -12.01
N ARG A 114 2.30 -8.38 -11.78
CA ARG A 114 2.53 -9.04 -10.50
C ARG A 114 3.69 -8.34 -9.80
N LEU A 115 3.43 -7.83 -8.60
CA LEU A 115 4.42 -7.30 -7.69
C LEU A 115 4.76 -8.41 -6.69
N ALA A 116 5.92 -9.02 -6.81
CA ALA A 116 6.41 -10.01 -5.86
C ALA A 116 7.11 -9.27 -4.71
N ASP A 117 6.43 -9.25 -3.56
CA ASP A 117 6.85 -8.54 -2.36
C ASP A 117 7.24 -9.53 -1.26
N PRO A 118 8.20 -9.21 -0.39
CA PRO A 118 8.50 -10.04 0.78
C PRO A 118 7.29 -10.33 1.70
N ALA A 119 6.30 -9.43 1.75
CA ALA A 119 5.05 -9.67 2.49
C ALA A 119 3.97 -10.41 1.69
N GLY A 120 4.24 -10.77 0.43
CA GLY A 120 3.38 -11.56 -0.43
C GLY A 120 3.01 -10.85 -1.73
N ASP A 121 2.73 -11.65 -2.76
CA ASP A 121 2.46 -11.16 -4.11
C ASP A 121 1.21 -10.28 -4.18
N ILE A 122 1.26 -9.27 -5.04
CA ILE A 122 0.14 -8.39 -5.39
C ILE A 122 -0.04 -8.47 -6.90
N LEU A 123 -1.27 -8.68 -7.35
CA LEU A 123 -1.66 -8.74 -8.74
C LEU A 123 -2.53 -7.54 -9.11
N LEU A 124 -2.07 -6.75 -10.07
CA LEU A 124 -2.82 -5.68 -10.70
C LEU A 124 -3.45 -6.21 -11.99
N ASP A 125 -4.77 -6.27 -12.04
CA ASP A 125 -5.57 -6.55 -13.23
C ASP A 125 -5.85 -5.22 -13.95
N LEU A 126 -5.05 -4.94 -14.99
CA LEU A 126 -5.12 -3.68 -15.73
C LEU A 126 -6.34 -3.59 -16.66
N ARG A 127 -6.98 -4.71 -16.94
CA ARG A 127 -8.21 -4.75 -17.74
C ARG A 127 -9.43 -4.57 -16.86
N GLY A 128 -9.43 -5.21 -15.70
CA GLY A 128 -10.49 -5.11 -14.69
C GLY A 128 -10.39 -3.85 -13.82
N PHE A 129 -9.26 -3.15 -13.85
CA PHE A 129 -8.94 -1.99 -13.01
C PHE A 129 -8.98 -2.33 -11.53
N ARG A 130 -8.29 -3.40 -11.14
CA ARG A 130 -8.30 -3.92 -9.77
C ARG A 130 -6.92 -4.33 -9.33
N ALA A 131 -6.64 -4.14 -8.05
CA ALA A 131 -5.49 -4.71 -7.39
C ALA A 131 -5.94 -5.78 -6.40
N TRP A 132 -5.15 -6.84 -6.28
CA TRP A 132 -5.44 -7.98 -5.44
C TRP A 132 -4.17 -8.46 -4.77
N ARG A 133 -4.21 -8.79 -3.48
CA ARG A 133 -3.15 -9.56 -2.85
C ARG A 133 -3.38 -11.03 -3.09
N VAL A 134 -2.32 -11.76 -3.44
CA VAL A 134 -2.32 -13.22 -3.44
C VAL A 134 -2.02 -13.68 -2.02
N THR A 135 -2.98 -14.34 -1.40
CA THR A 135 -2.82 -15.02 -0.11
C THR A 135 -2.99 -16.52 -0.31
N THR A 136 -2.62 -17.33 0.66
CA THR A 136 -2.95 -18.75 0.70
C THR A 136 -3.99 -19.02 1.78
N ASN A 137 -5.00 -19.83 1.46
CA ASN A 137 -5.95 -20.38 2.42
C ASN A 137 -5.78 -21.91 2.39
N GLY A 138 -5.03 -22.44 3.37
CA GLY A 138 -4.45 -23.77 3.25
C GLY A 138 -3.46 -23.82 2.09
N ASP A 139 -3.60 -24.81 1.19
CA ASP A 139 -2.75 -24.98 0.00
C ASP A 139 -3.26 -24.23 -1.24
N GLN A 140 -4.40 -23.52 -1.17
CA GLN A 140 -4.98 -22.83 -2.32
C GLN A 140 -4.68 -21.33 -2.31
N PRO A 141 -4.24 -20.75 -3.44
CA PRO A 141 -4.07 -19.30 -3.55
C PRO A 141 -5.40 -18.56 -3.77
N TRP A 142 -5.56 -17.41 -3.12
CA TRP A 142 -6.78 -16.58 -3.07
C TRP A 142 -6.44 -15.10 -3.28
N LEU A 143 -7.38 -14.34 -3.84
CA LEU A 143 -7.24 -12.89 -4.08
C LEU A 143 -7.98 -12.05 -3.03
N ALA A 144 -7.29 -11.09 -2.41
CA ALA A 144 -7.80 -10.16 -1.38
C ALA A 144 -7.72 -8.69 -1.82
N ALA A 145 -8.70 -7.84 -1.48
CA ALA A 145 -8.63 -6.40 -1.80
C ALA A 145 -7.61 -5.64 -0.92
N PRO A 146 -6.94 -4.58 -1.41
CA PRO A 146 -5.85 -3.89 -0.68
C PRO A 146 -6.32 -2.87 0.36
N THR A 147 -7.46 -2.21 0.14
CA THR A 147 -7.95 -1.13 1.01
C THR A 147 -8.54 -1.66 2.31
N GLY A 148 -7.66 -1.85 3.30
CA GLY A 148 -7.98 -1.71 4.71
C GLY A 148 -8.95 -2.74 5.31
N VAL A 149 -8.38 -3.59 6.16
CA VAL A 149 -9.03 -4.54 7.09
C VAL A 149 -9.45 -5.87 6.47
N SER A 150 -8.49 -6.80 6.39
CA SER A 150 -8.74 -8.25 6.55
C SER A 150 -9.69 -8.90 5.52
N VAL A 151 -9.28 -9.06 4.26
CA VAL A 151 -10.23 -9.51 3.20
C VAL A 151 -9.77 -10.70 2.36
N ALA A 152 -8.87 -11.55 2.85
CA ALA A 152 -8.87 -12.98 2.51
C ALA A 152 -8.07 -13.74 3.56
N GLY A 153 -8.77 -14.51 4.39
CA GLY A 153 -8.20 -15.26 5.50
C GLY A 153 -9.14 -15.27 6.69
N HIS A 154 -8.83 -16.11 7.67
CA HIS A 154 -9.56 -16.22 8.92
C HIS A 154 -9.01 -15.17 9.89
N VAL A 155 -9.87 -14.29 10.41
CA VAL A 155 -9.56 -13.53 11.62
C VAL A 155 -10.07 -14.38 12.79
N ALA A 156 -9.17 -14.87 13.63
CA ALA A 156 -9.56 -15.39 14.94
C ALA A 156 -9.83 -14.18 15.83
N GLU A 157 -11.10 -13.93 16.14
CA GLU A 157 -11.47 -12.95 17.16
C GLU A 157 -11.06 -13.48 18.55
N GLY A 158 -10.87 -12.57 19.51
CA GLY A 158 -10.38 -12.91 20.86
C GLY A 158 -11.30 -13.85 21.67
N ASP A 159 -12.47 -14.16 21.12
CA ASP A 159 -13.47 -15.12 21.63
C ASP A 159 -13.40 -16.50 20.95
N GLY A 160 -12.50 -16.68 19.96
CA GLY A 160 -12.37 -17.91 19.18
C GLY A 160 -13.30 -17.99 17.97
N THR A 161 -14.08 -16.95 17.66
CA THR A 161 -14.94 -16.90 16.48
C THR A 161 -14.08 -16.67 15.24
N MET A 162 -14.25 -17.53 14.23
CA MET A 162 -13.60 -17.38 12.91
C MET A 162 -14.56 -16.67 11.95
N THR A 163 -14.25 -15.42 11.60
CA THR A 163 -15.03 -14.67 10.61
C THR A 163 -14.44 -14.86 9.21
N MET A 164 -15.24 -15.43 8.29
CA MET A 164 -14.91 -15.57 6.87
C MET A 164 -15.21 -14.27 6.12
N VAL A 165 -14.23 -13.71 5.40
CA VAL A 165 -14.43 -12.50 4.58
C VAL A 165 -14.10 -12.77 3.12
N ALA A 166 -14.87 -12.16 2.21
CA ALA A 166 -14.97 -12.47 0.80
C ALA A 166 -13.66 -12.30 0.00
N GLY A 167 -13.06 -13.41 -0.39
CA GLY A 167 -12.06 -13.48 -1.47
C GLY A 167 -12.60 -14.27 -2.67
N ARG A 168 -11.86 -14.30 -3.78
CA ARG A 168 -12.17 -15.17 -4.92
C ARG A 168 -11.00 -16.12 -5.20
N PRO A 169 -11.27 -17.32 -5.77
CA PRO A 169 -10.21 -18.21 -6.22
C PRO A 169 -9.25 -17.51 -7.17
N PHE A 170 -7.95 -17.75 -7.00
CA PHE A 170 -6.93 -17.30 -7.94
C PHE A 170 -6.89 -18.26 -9.13
N VAL A 171 -7.37 -17.81 -10.29
CA VAL A 171 -7.56 -18.64 -11.49
C VAL A 171 -7.13 -17.89 -12.76
N GLY A 172 -6.97 -18.65 -13.85
CA GLY A 172 -6.63 -18.13 -15.18
C GLY A 172 -5.13 -17.86 -15.34
N LEU A 173 -4.79 -17.08 -16.37
CA LEU A 173 -3.43 -16.79 -16.81
C LEU A 173 -2.53 -16.28 -15.68
N ALA A 174 -3.08 -15.44 -14.79
CA ALA A 174 -2.34 -14.90 -13.66
C ALA A 174 -1.97 -15.97 -12.62
N ALA A 175 -2.77 -17.02 -12.46
CA ALA A 175 -2.48 -18.13 -11.54
C ALA A 175 -1.46 -19.12 -12.11
N GLU A 176 -1.47 -19.30 -13.42
CA GLU A 176 -0.65 -20.30 -14.12
C GLU A 176 0.75 -19.80 -14.47
N ARG A 177 0.95 -18.48 -14.52
CA ARG A 177 2.20 -17.86 -15.00
C ARG A 177 2.70 -16.80 -14.03
N THR A 178 4.01 -16.80 -13.79
CA THR A 178 4.68 -15.73 -13.02
C THR A 178 4.74 -14.43 -13.83
N GLY A 179 5.03 -14.53 -15.12
CA GLY A 179 5.24 -13.38 -16.02
C GLY A 179 6.71 -13.16 -16.39
N GLU A 180 6.93 -12.20 -17.28
CA GLU A 180 8.24 -11.68 -17.67
C GLU A 180 8.70 -10.65 -16.64
N LEU A 181 9.91 -10.78 -16.12
CA LEU A 181 10.44 -9.79 -15.16
C LEU A 181 10.69 -8.46 -15.87
N LEU A 182 10.05 -7.39 -15.42
CA LEU A 182 10.32 -6.03 -15.89
C LEU A 182 11.50 -5.40 -15.17
N GLY A 183 11.67 -5.72 -13.89
CA GLY A 183 12.74 -5.17 -13.05
C GLY A 183 12.44 -5.26 -11.57
N LEU A 184 13.29 -4.63 -10.78
CA LEU A 184 13.22 -4.63 -9.32
C LEU A 184 13.20 -3.20 -8.79
N ILE A 185 12.44 -2.99 -7.72
CA ILE A 185 12.47 -1.76 -6.93
C ILE A 185 13.14 -2.08 -5.60
N GLU A 186 14.28 -1.46 -5.35
CA GLU A 186 15.12 -1.73 -4.19
C GLU A 186 15.38 -0.46 -3.37
N ALA A 187 15.77 -0.63 -2.11
CA ALA A 187 16.22 0.49 -1.29
C ALA A 187 17.62 0.95 -1.75
N GLY A 188 17.75 2.23 -2.10
CA GLY A 188 19.00 2.92 -2.39
C GLY A 188 19.31 4.03 -1.37
N GLU A 189 20.48 4.66 -1.50
CA GLU A 189 20.98 5.66 -0.55
C GLU A 189 20.09 6.92 -0.42
N ALA A 190 19.42 7.31 -1.50
CA ALA A 190 18.54 8.49 -1.56
C ALA A 190 17.04 8.14 -1.52
N GLY A 191 16.68 6.86 -1.38
CA GLY A 191 15.30 6.38 -1.50
C GLY A 191 15.21 5.13 -2.37
N ALA A 192 14.00 4.76 -2.77
CA ALA A 192 13.80 3.60 -3.63
C ALA A 192 14.30 3.85 -5.05
N VAL A 193 14.91 2.81 -5.66
CA VAL A 193 15.52 2.88 -6.99
C VAL A 193 14.94 1.77 -7.86
N TRP A 194 14.57 2.12 -9.09
CA TRP A 194 14.19 1.17 -10.13
C TRP A 194 15.43 0.60 -10.81
N ARG A 195 15.48 -0.73 -10.96
CA ARG A 195 16.46 -1.45 -11.77
C ARG A 195 15.72 -2.29 -12.82
N PRO A 196 15.72 -1.91 -14.10
CA PRO A 196 15.11 -2.71 -15.16
C PRO A 196 15.83 -4.07 -15.29
N ALA A 197 15.08 -5.12 -15.67
CA ALA A 197 15.59 -6.48 -15.76
C ALA A 197 16.53 -6.69 -16.96
N ASP A 198 16.18 -6.09 -18.09
CA ASP A 198 17.12 -5.86 -19.17
C ASP A 198 17.94 -4.64 -18.76
N GLY A 199 19.27 -4.76 -18.74
CA GLY A 199 20.21 -3.67 -18.40
C GLY A 199 20.21 -2.53 -19.42
N GLY A 200 19.03 -1.98 -19.71
CA GLY A 200 18.84 -0.74 -20.44
C GLY A 200 19.32 0.40 -19.55
N ASP A 201 20.64 0.60 -19.55
CA ASP A 201 21.22 1.92 -19.39
C ASP A 201 20.54 2.84 -20.43
N GLU A 202 19.82 3.85 -19.95
CA GLU A 202 19.68 5.10 -20.71
C GLU A 202 21.04 5.81 -20.76
#